data_AF-A0AAX2S0X7-F1
#
_entry.id   AF-A0AAX2S0X7-F1
#
_cell.length_a   1.000
_cell.length_b   1.000
_cell.length_c   1.000
_cell.angle_alpha   90.00
_cell.angle_beta   90.00
_cell.angle_gamma   90.00
#
_symmetry.space_group_name_H-M   'P 1'
#
loop_
_entity.id
_entity.type
_entity.pdbx_description
1 polymer ?
#
loop_
_entity_poly.entity_id
_entity_poly.type
_entity_poly.pdbx_seq_one_letter_code
_entity_poly.pdbx_strand_id
1 'polypeptide(L)'
;MKLDGNFWSHCQFTLTESGEFNIQFAYIPKEDSWNMLYMKGISDLTEEETKEYYIPLEIWRDRVNRKEEIYAKFPIKSMEEIK
;
A
#
# COMPACT_ATOMS: atom_id res chain seq x y z
N MET A 1 11.64 20.33 3.04
CA MET A 1 10.58 20.15 2.03
C MET A 1 9.27 20.53 2.71
N LYS A 2 8.62 21.62 2.29
CA LYS A 2 7.28 21.96 2.82
C LYS A 2 6.28 21.07 2.08
N LEU A 3 5.49 20.33 2.85
CA LEU A 3 4.41 19.48 2.36
C LEU A 3 3.12 20.27 2.51
N ASP A 4 2.67 20.82 1.39
CA ASP A 4 1.48 21.63 1.32
C ASP A 4 0.29 20.68 1.09
N GLY A 5 -0.62 20.60 2.05
CA GLY A 5 -2.00 20.11 1.88
C GLY A 5 -2.21 18.60 1.68
N ASN A 6 -2.40 17.89 2.79
CA ASN A 6 -3.14 16.62 2.90
C ASN A 6 -2.60 15.38 2.15
N PHE A 7 -1.40 14.93 2.50
CA PHE A 7 -1.13 13.48 2.50
C PHE A 7 -1.47 12.93 3.89
N TRP A 8 -2.73 12.55 4.09
CA TRP A 8 -3.14 11.83 5.30
C TRP A 8 -2.76 10.36 5.16
N SER A 9 -1.67 9.94 5.82
CA SER A 9 -1.34 8.51 6.00
C SER A 9 -1.60 8.12 7.44
N HIS A 10 -2.56 7.20 7.65
CA HIS A 10 -2.94 6.67 8.97
C HIS A 10 -1.74 6.14 9.78
N CYS A 11 -0.69 5.70 9.07
CA CYS A 11 0.57 5.27 9.63
C CYS A 11 1.74 5.89 8.85
N GLN A 12 2.83 6.16 9.56
CA GLN A 12 4.12 6.54 9.00
C GLN A 12 5.18 5.57 9.52
N PHE A 13 5.92 4.98 8.60
CA PHE A 13 7.10 4.17 8.90
C PHE A 13 8.34 4.96 8.48
N THR A 14 9.31 5.08 9.37
CA THR A 14 10.58 5.74 9.10
C THR A 14 11.72 4.80 9.44
N LEU A 15 12.60 4.55 8.49
CA LEU A 15 13.87 3.86 8.70
C LEU A 15 15.00 4.86 8.46
N THR A 16 15.83 5.09 9.47
CA THR A 16 16.97 6.01 9.38
C THR A 16 18.24 5.29 8.91
N GLU A 17 19.22 6.05 8.43
CA GLU A 17 20.53 5.49 8.02
C GLU A 17 21.31 4.86 9.18
N SER A 18 21.05 5.27 10.42
CA SER A 18 21.61 4.64 11.63
C SER A 18 20.91 3.33 12.01
N GLY A 19 19.89 2.91 11.26
CA GLY A 19 19.12 1.69 11.51
C GLY A 19 17.99 1.85 12.53
N GLU A 20 17.68 3.07 12.97
CA GLU A 20 16.53 3.34 13.83
C GLU A 20 15.23 3.20 13.03
N PHE A 21 14.32 2.34 13.50
CA PHE A 21 13.02 2.11 12.92
C PHE A 21 11.92 2.71 13.80
N ASN A 22 11.19 3.67 13.24
CA ASN A 22 10.14 4.41 13.91
C ASN A 22 8.79 4.17 13.24
N ILE A 23 7.77 3.90 14.06
CA ILE A 23 6.38 3.73 13.62
C ILE A 23 5.51 4.76 14.33
N GLN A 24 4.79 5.56 13.56
CA GLN A 24 3.85 6.55 14.08
C GLN A 24 2.46 6.25 13.53
N PHE A 25 1.46 6.26 14.41
CA PHE A 25 0.06 6.12 14.03
C PHE A 25 -0.68 7.39 14.42
N ALA A 26 -1.50 7.92 13.52
CA ALA A 26 -2.47 8.94 13.89
C ALA A 26 -3.59 8.29 14.70
N TYR A 27 -3.91 8.84 15.87
CA TYR A 27 -5.08 8.42 16.63
C TYR A 27 -6.33 8.73 15.80
N ILE A 28 -7.08 7.69 15.43
CA ILE A 28 -8.38 7.81 14.77
C ILE A 28 -9.46 7.52 15.82
N PRO A 29 -10.39 8.46 16.09
CA PRO A 29 -11.54 8.19 16.94
C PRO A 29 -12.29 6.95 16.48
N LYS A 30 -12.87 6.18 17.42
CA LYS A 30 -13.54 4.90 17.10
C LYS A 30 -14.64 5.05 16.04
N GLU A 31 -15.37 6.16 16.09
CA GLU A 31 -16.45 6.48 15.15
C GLU A 31 -15.95 6.69 13.70
N ASP A 32 -14.70 7.16 13.56
CA ASP A 32 -14.02 7.36 12.29
C ASP A 32 -13.08 6.19 11.92
N SER A 33 -13.02 5.16 12.78
CA SER A 33 -12.15 4.00 12.60
C SER A 33 -12.83 2.95 11.72
N TRP A 34 -12.22 2.66 10.56
CA TRP A 34 -12.54 1.48 9.76
C TRP A 34 -11.50 0.40 9.98
N ASN A 35 -11.74 -0.44 10.99
CA ASN A 35 -10.97 -1.64 11.23
C ASN A 35 -11.06 -2.55 9.99
N MET A 36 -9.94 -3.17 9.58
CA MET A 36 -9.84 -4.11 8.44
C MET A 36 -9.75 -3.47 7.03
N LEU A 37 -9.25 -2.23 6.90
CA LEU A 37 -8.95 -1.66 5.58
C LEU A 37 -7.68 -2.34 4.99
N TYR A 38 -7.86 -3.51 4.38
CA TYR A 38 -6.80 -4.20 3.64
C TYR A 38 -6.65 -3.53 2.28
N MET A 39 -5.56 -2.78 2.10
CA MET A 39 -5.18 -2.31 0.77
C MET A 39 -4.73 -3.50 -0.07
N LYS A 40 -5.57 -3.89 -1.05
CA LYS A 40 -5.27 -4.94 -2.02
C LYS A 40 -4.80 -4.27 -3.32
N GLY A 41 -3.70 -4.77 -3.90
CA GLY A 41 -3.23 -4.27 -5.19
C GLY A 41 -4.24 -4.55 -6.29
N ILE A 42 -4.40 -3.64 -7.26
CA ILE A 42 -5.31 -3.87 -8.40
C ILE A 42 -4.96 -5.18 -9.13
N SER A 43 -3.66 -5.50 -9.25
CA SER A 43 -3.15 -6.73 -9.84
C SER A 43 -3.43 -8.01 -9.02
N ASP A 44 -3.92 -7.88 -7.79
CA ASP A 44 -4.30 -9.01 -6.92
C ASP A 44 -5.81 -9.29 -6.96
N LEU A 45 -6.59 -8.45 -7.63
CA LEU A 45 -8.04 -8.62 -7.77
C LEU A 45 -8.37 -9.66 -8.86
N THR A 46 -9.45 -10.42 -8.65
CA THR A 46 -10.09 -11.19 -9.73
C THR A 46 -10.86 -10.26 -10.65
N GLU A 47 -11.19 -10.73 -11.86
CA GLU A 47 -11.99 -9.94 -12.80
C GLU A 47 -13.37 -9.58 -12.22
N GLU A 48 -13.97 -10.44 -11.40
CA GLU A 48 -15.25 -10.18 -10.71
C GLU A 48 -15.12 -9.08 -9.67
N GLU A 49 -14.05 -9.09 -8.86
CA GLU A 49 -13.78 -8.06 -7.86
C GLU A 49 -13.61 -6.68 -8.53
N THR A 50 -13.11 -6.61 -9.78
CA THR A 50 -13.02 -5.33 -10.49
C THR A 50 -14.38 -4.65 -10.68
N LYS A 51 -15.46 -5.44 -10.84
CA LYS A 51 -16.82 -4.91 -11.01
C LYS A 51 -17.35 -4.32 -9.72
N GLU A 52 -17.10 -4.99 -8.60
CA GLU A 52 -17.49 -4.54 -7.27
C GLU A 52 -16.82 -3.20 -6.91
N TYR A 53 -15.55 -3.06 -7.27
CA TYR A 53 -14.75 -1.87 -6.98
C TYR A 53 -14.72 -0.84 -8.12
N TYR A 54 -15.54 -1.03 -9.16
CA TYR A 54 -15.64 -0.13 -10.31
C TYR A 54 -14.29 0.19 -10.98
N ILE A 55 -13.41 -0.82 -11.05
CA ILE A 55 -12.10 -0.70 -11.70
C ILE A 55 -12.25 -1.00 -13.19
N PRO A 56 -11.81 -0.11 -14.10
CA PRO A 56 -11.86 -0.39 -15.53
C PRO A 56 -11.02 -1.62 -15.92
N LEU A 57 -11.57 -2.49 -16.77
CA LEU A 57 -10.94 -3.74 -17.17
C LEU A 57 -9.58 -3.51 -17.84
N GLU A 58 -9.42 -2.45 -18.62
CA GLU A 58 -8.16 -2.10 -19.26
C GLU A 58 -7.07 -1.77 -18.25
N ILE A 59 -7.42 -1.10 -17.15
CA ILE A 59 -6.49 -0.77 -16.07
C ILE A 59 -6.10 -2.04 -15.32
N TRP A 60 -7.08 -2.88 -14.96
CA TRP A 60 -6.80 -4.15 -14.28
C TRP A 60 -5.88 -5.05 -15.12
N ARG A 61 -6.15 -5.20 -16.42
CA ARG A 61 -5.31 -5.99 -17.34
C ARG A 61 -3.88 -5.45 -17.44
N ASP A 62 -3.70 -4.13 -17.55
CA ASP A 62 -2.35 -3.53 -17.52
C ASP A 62 -1.60 -3.88 -16.22
N ARG A 63 -2.28 -3.77 -15.07
CA ARG A 63 -1.67 -4.05 -13.75
C ARG A 63 -1.33 -5.52 -13.55
N VAL A 64 -2.19 -6.44 -13.99
CA VAL A 64 -1.91 -7.88 -13.95
C VAL A 64 -0.71 -8.22 -14.82
N ASN A 65 -0.66 -7.71 -16.07
CA ASN A 65 0.42 -8.01 -17.00
C ASN A 65 1.78 -7.45 -16.56
N ARG A 66 1.77 -6.33 -15.85
CA ARG A 66 2.98 -5.63 -15.40
C ARG A 66 3.31 -5.88 -13.94
N LYS A 67 2.63 -6.83 -13.28
CA LYS A 67 2.81 -7.10 -11.85
C LYS A 67 4.27 -7.29 -11.48
N GLU A 68 4.95 -8.20 -12.17
CA GLU A 68 6.38 -8.48 -11.94
C GLU A 68 7.26 -7.23 -12.17
N GLU A 69 7.01 -6.44 -13.22
CA GLU A 69 7.74 -5.21 -13.50
C GLU A 69 7.56 -4.15 -12.39
N ILE A 70 6.33 -4.03 -11.87
CA ILE A 70 5.96 -3.07 -10.83
C ILE A 70 6.63 -3.44 -9.51
N TYR A 71 6.57 -4.72 -9.12
CA TYR A 71 7.09 -5.17 -7.82
C TYR A 71 8.59 -5.49 -7.85
N ALA A 72 9.18 -5.80 -9.01
CA ALA A 72 10.64 -5.95 -9.14
C ALA A 72 11.40 -4.64 -8.85
N LYS A 73 10.76 -3.47 -9.05
CA LYS A 73 11.34 -2.16 -8.71
C LYS A 73 11.39 -1.90 -7.20
N PHE A 74 10.66 -2.67 -6.40
CA PHE A 74 10.59 -2.57 -4.95
C PHE A 74 10.72 -3.97 -4.35
N PRO A 75 11.93 -4.58 -4.36
CA PRO A 75 12.11 -5.95 -3.91
C PRO A 75 11.62 -6.09 -2.46
N ILE A 76 10.51 -6.80 -2.30
CA ILE A 76 9.98 -7.18 -0.99
C ILE A 76 10.88 -8.31 -0.51
N LYS A 77 11.89 -7.97 0.28
CA LYS A 77 12.70 -8.98 0.96
C LYS A 77 11.80 -9.78 1.89
N SER A 78 11.89 -11.09 1.81
CA SER A 78 11.27 -11.96 2.79
C SER A 78 11.86 -11.70 4.18
N MET A 79 11.09 -11.93 5.24
CA MET A 79 11.57 -11.76 6.63
C MET A 79 12.79 -12.63 6.97
N GLU A 80 13.07 -13.65 6.15
CA GLU A 80 14.23 -14.53 6.27
C GLU A 80 15.51 -13.91 5.69
N GLU A 81 15.38 -12.97 4.73
CA GLU A 81 16.49 -12.29 4.07
C GLU A 81 16.94 -10.98 4.77
N ILE A 82 16.27 -10.63 5.88
CA ILE A 82 16.54 -9.42 6.68
C ILE A 82 17.28 -9.77 7.99
N LYS A 83 17.50 -11.05 8.29
CA LYS A 83 18.28 -11.53 9.45
C LYS A 83 19.77 -11.65 9.11
#